data_AF-A0A962ELV3-F1
#
_entry.id   AF-A0A962ELV3-F1
#
_cell.length_a   1.000
_cell.length_b   1.000
_cell.length_c   1.000
_cell.angle_alpha   90.00
_cell.angle_beta   90.00
_cell.angle_gamma   90.00
#
_symmetry.space_group_name_H-M   'P 1'
#
loop_
_entity.id
_entity.type
_entity.pdbx_description
1 polymer ?
#
loop_
_entity_poly.entity_id
_entity_poly.type
_entity_poly.pdbx_seq_one_letter_code
_entity_poly.pdbx_strand_id
1 'polypeptide(L)'
;MVTAVTSFGRSGLSDWLIQRLSAVVMTAYFIFIIWVFCSNPDMTYPQWSELFSQTCVRIFSTFALLSVIAHAWIGAWSVLTDYVTTRLLGAKATKLRL
;
A
#
# COMPACT_ATOMS: atom_id res chain seq x y z
N MET A 1 3.41 -25.10 -5.29
CA MET A 1 3.79 -23.74 -4.86
C MET A 1 4.03 -23.78 -3.37
N VAL A 2 5.12 -23.20 -2.88
CA VAL A 2 5.38 -23.07 -1.44
C VAL A 2 4.52 -21.91 -0.93
N THR A 3 3.46 -22.22 -0.19
CA THR A 3 2.67 -21.24 0.56
C THR A 3 3.41 -20.94 1.85
N ALA A 4 4.19 -19.85 1.89
CA ALA A 4 4.70 -19.34 3.14
C ALA A 4 3.52 -18.80 3.96
N VAL A 5 3.42 -19.17 5.24
CA VAL A 5 2.27 -18.81 6.10
C VAL A 5 2.14 -17.29 6.28
N THR A 6 3.21 -16.54 6.02
CA THR A 6 3.27 -15.07 6.10
C THR A 6 3.04 -14.33 4.78
N SER A 7 2.92 -15.04 3.64
CA SER A 7 2.59 -14.35 2.38
C SER A 7 1.11 -13.97 2.36
N PHE A 8 0.82 -12.71 2.07
CA PHE A 8 -0.56 -12.22 2.01
C PHE A 8 -1.37 -12.88 0.89
N GLY A 9 -0.75 -13.15 -0.26
CA GLY A 9 -1.36 -13.87 -1.37
C GLY A 9 -1.16 -15.39 -1.30
N ARG A 10 -2.02 -16.10 -2.04
CA ARG A 10 -1.95 -17.56 -2.21
C ARG A 10 -0.85 -17.99 -3.21
N SER A 11 -0.32 -17.04 -3.97
CA SER A 11 0.67 -17.27 -5.03
C SER A 11 1.40 -15.98 -5.41
N GLY A 12 2.61 -16.09 -5.97
CA GLY A 12 3.35 -14.94 -6.48
C GLY A 12 2.61 -14.16 -7.59
N LEU A 13 1.78 -14.83 -8.40
CA LEU A 13 0.93 -14.16 -9.38
C LEU A 13 -0.15 -13.29 -8.70
N SER A 14 -0.74 -13.79 -7.61
CA SER A 14 -1.71 -13.03 -6.82
C SER A 14 -1.06 -11.79 -6.20
N ASP A 15 0.12 -11.94 -5.60
CA ASP A 15 0.87 -10.82 -5.01
C ASP A 15 1.25 -9.78 -6.06
N TRP A 16 1.68 -10.24 -7.24
CA TRP A 16 1.98 -9.36 -8.37
C TRP A 16 0.75 -8.57 -8.82
N LEU A 17 -0.41 -9.21 -8.97
CA LEU A 17 -1.65 -8.52 -9.35
C LEU A 17 -2.07 -7.49 -8.30
N ILE A 18 -2.05 -7.87 -7.02
CA ILE A 18 -2.41 -6.97 -5.91
C ILE A 18 -1.48 -5.75 -5.87
N GLN A 19 -0.18 -5.94 -6.05
CA GLN A 19 0.79 -4.86 -6.13
C GLN A 19 0.48 -3.84 -7.24
N ARG A 20 0.04 -4.31 -8.41
CA ARG A 20 -0.22 -3.45 -9.58
C ARG A 20 -1.54 -2.71 -9.42
N LEU A 21 -2.59 -3.41 -8.97
CA LEU A 21 -3.88 -2.79 -8.71
C LEU A 21 -3.79 -1.73 -7.61
N SER A 22 -3.15 -2.06 -6.48
CA SER A 22 -2.95 -1.11 -5.38
C SER A 22 -2.13 0.11 -5.81
N ALA A 23 -1.08 -0.07 -6.62
CA ALA A 23 -0.30 1.04 -7.16
C ALA A 23 -1.13 2.00 -8.01
N VAL A 24 -2.02 1.47 -8.87
CA VAL A 24 -2.91 2.30 -9.71
C VAL A 24 -3.88 3.09 -8.82
N VAL A 25 -4.52 2.45 -7.84
CA VAL A 25 -5.44 3.13 -6.91
C VAL A 25 -4.73 4.22 -6.11
N MET A 26 -3.54 3.93 -5.57
CA MET A 26 -2.72 4.90 -4.84
C MET A 26 -2.31 6.08 -5.73
N THR A 27 -1.88 5.81 -6.97
CA THR A 27 -1.47 6.86 -7.92
C THR A 27 -2.65 7.76 -8.28
N ALA A 28 -3.82 7.18 -8.55
CA ALA A 28 -5.03 7.96 -8.80
C ALA A 28 -5.40 8.85 -7.61
N TYR A 29 -5.32 8.31 -6.38
CA TYR A 29 -5.60 9.08 -5.17
C TYR A 29 -4.59 10.20 -4.95
N PHE A 30 -3.31 9.93 -5.19
CA PHE A 30 -2.25 10.94 -5.11
C PHE A 30 -2.48 12.09 -6.09
N ILE A 31 -2.79 11.77 -7.36
CA ILE A 31 -3.11 12.77 -8.38
C ILE A 31 -4.34 13.59 -7.96
N PHE A 32 -5.39 12.94 -7.45
CA PHE A 32 -6.58 13.63 -6.96
C PHE A 32 -6.25 14.64 -5.85
N ILE A 33 -5.47 14.23 -4.84
CA ILE A 33 -5.09 15.13 -3.73
C ILE A 33 -4.21 16.30 -4.22
N ILE A 34 -3.25 16.04 -5.11
CA ILE A 34 -2.45 17.11 -5.73
C ILE A 34 -3.35 18.08 -6.50
N TRP A 35 -4.27 17.56 -7.31
CA TRP A 35 -5.18 18.39 -8.08
C TRP A 35 -6.03 19.29 -7.16
N VAL A 36 -6.55 18.76 -6.05
CA VAL A 36 -7.29 19.55 -5.04
C VAL A 36 -6.44 20.72 -4.52
N PHE A 37 -5.18 20.46 -4.12
CA PHE A 37 -4.30 21.51 -3.61
C PHE A 37 -3.91 22.53 -4.69
N CYS A 38 -3.59 22.07 -5.90
CA CYS A 38 -3.22 22.97 -7.00
C CYS A 38 -4.39 23.84 -7.49
N SER A 39 -5.62 23.32 -7.44
CA SER A 39 -6.83 24.07 -7.84
C SER A 39 -7.38 24.97 -6.73
N ASN A 40 -6.96 24.79 -5.48
CA ASN A 40 -7.46 25.57 -4.33
C ASN A 40 -6.27 26.07 -3.47
N PRO A 41 -5.50 27.07 -3.94
CA PRO A 41 -4.29 27.53 -3.27
C PRO A 41 -4.54 28.14 -1.87
N ASP A 42 -5.70 28.76 -1.65
CA ASP A 42 -6.09 29.38 -0.38
C ASP A 42 -7.10 28.51 0.42
N MET A 43 -7.04 27.19 0.26
CA MET A 43 -8.01 26.28 0.88
C MET A 43 -8.00 26.38 2.40
N THR A 44 -9.18 26.66 2.95
CA THR A 44 -9.41 26.77 4.40
C THR A 44 -9.82 25.42 5.01
N TYR A 45 -9.69 25.30 6.34
CA TYR A 45 -10.10 24.10 7.07
C TYR A 45 -11.59 23.71 6.83
N PRO A 46 -12.57 24.64 6.85
CA PRO A 46 -13.96 24.30 6.53
C PRO A 46 -14.13 23.66 5.15
N GLN A 47 -13.47 24.20 4.11
CA GLN A 47 -13.53 23.65 2.74
C GLN A 47 -12.92 22.24 2.67
N TRP A 48 -11.80 22.02 3.36
CA TRP A 48 -11.18 20.69 3.45
C TRP A 48 -12.10 19.69 4.17
N SER A 49 -12.69 20.11 5.30
CA SER A 49 -13.63 19.29 6.06
C SER A 49 -14.87 18.95 5.25
N GLU A 50 -15.37 19.89 4.43
CA GLU A 50 -16.50 19.68 3.54
C GLU A 50 -16.17 18.67 2.44
N LEU A 51 -15.00 18.78 1.78
CA LEU A 51 -14.54 17.81 0.78
C LEU A 51 -14.53 16.38 1.34
N PHE A 52 -13.93 16.19 2.51
CA PHE A 52 -13.86 14.88 3.17
C PHE A 52 -15.17 14.47 3.87
N SER A 53 -16.17 15.35 3.93
CA SER A 53 -17.52 14.96 4.35
C SER A 53 -18.26 14.17 3.28
N GLN A 54 -17.89 14.35 2.00
CA GLN A 54 -18.55 13.68 0.87
C GLN A 54 -18.29 12.17 0.88
N THR A 55 -19.35 11.38 0.74
CA THR A 55 -19.30 9.91 0.75
C THR A 55 -18.33 9.36 -0.30
N CYS A 56 -18.30 9.93 -1.50
CA CYS A 56 -17.39 9.51 -2.57
C CYS A 56 -15.92 9.67 -2.18
N VAL A 57 -15.55 10.79 -1.56
CA VAL A 57 -14.17 11.05 -1.10
C VAL A 57 -13.80 10.10 0.03
N ARG A 58 -14.72 9.82 0.96
CA ARG A 58 -14.51 8.84 2.05
C ARG A 58 -14.28 7.42 1.51
N ILE A 59 -15.10 6.99 0.55
CA ILE A 59 -14.94 5.69 -0.11
C ILE A 59 -13.58 5.63 -0.81
N PHE A 60 -13.23 6.66 -1.60
CA PHE A 60 -11.96 6.68 -2.32
C PHE A 60 -10.75 6.66 -1.38
N SER A 61 -10.79 7.45 -0.30
CA SER A 61 -9.76 7.47 0.74
C SER A 61 -9.63 6.11 1.43
N THR A 62 -10.75 5.41 1.64
CA THR A 62 -10.75 4.07 2.23
C THR A 62 -10.09 3.05 1.29
N PHE A 63 -10.40 3.09 0.00
CA PHE A 63 -9.73 2.25 -1.00
C PHE A 63 -8.23 2.57 -1.12
N ALA A 64 -7.85 3.85 -1.05
CA ALA A 64 -6.45 4.26 -1.04
C ALA A 64 -5.73 3.71 0.21
N LEU A 65 -6.35 3.80 1.39
CA LEU A 65 -5.80 3.24 2.64
C LEU A 65 -5.60 1.72 2.55
N LEU A 66 -6.62 0.98 2.11
CA LEU A 66 -6.51 -0.47 1.93
C LEU A 66 -5.43 -0.83 0.90
N SER A 67 -5.30 -0.04 -0.17
CA SER A 67 -4.26 -0.20 -1.18
C SER A 67 -2.87 0.01 -0.58
N VAL A 68 -2.66 1.06 0.22
CA VAL A 68 -1.39 1.30 0.92
C VAL A 68 -1.04 0.14 1.83
N ILE A 69 -1.98 -0.37 2.62
CA ILE A 69 -1.74 -1.50 3.53
C ILE A 69 -1.29 -2.74 2.75
N ALA A 70 -2.02 -3.10 1.68
CA ALA A 70 -1.69 -4.27 0.86
C ALA A 70 -0.35 -4.09 0.11
N HIS A 71 -0.13 -2.92 -0.47
CA HIS A 71 1.08 -2.58 -1.22
C HIS A 71 2.32 -2.59 -0.32
N ALA A 72 2.22 -1.96 0.85
CA ALA A 72 3.30 -1.90 1.82
C ALA A 72 3.60 -3.28 2.41
N TRP A 73 2.57 -4.07 2.75
CA TRP A 73 2.76 -5.41 3.29
C TRP A 73 3.53 -6.32 2.32
N ILE A 74 3.04 -6.47 1.09
CA ILE A 74 3.67 -7.32 0.09
C ILE A 74 5.07 -6.79 -0.25
N GLY A 75 5.23 -5.47 -0.40
CA GLY A 75 6.51 -4.85 -0.75
C GLY A 75 7.56 -5.06 0.34
N ALA A 76 7.20 -4.78 1.60
CA ALA A 76 8.08 -4.98 2.74
C ALA A 76 8.44 -6.45 2.93
N TRP A 77 7.49 -7.38 2.74
CA TRP A 77 7.76 -8.81 2.81
C TRP A 77 8.72 -9.28 1.70
N SER A 78 8.56 -8.81 0.46
CA SER A 78 9.50 -9.11 -0.62
C SER A 78 10.90 -8.61 -0.31
N VAL A 79 11.03 -7.37 0.18
CA VAL A 79 12.33 -6.82 0.62
C VAL A 79 12.93 -7.65 1.76
N LEU A 80 12.12 -8.02 2.76
CA LEU A 80 12.57 -8.82 3.89
C LEU A 80 13.09 -10.19 3.44
N THR A 81 12.33 -10.89 2.60
CA THR A 81 12.68 -12.23 2.13
C THR A 81 13.85 -12.23 1.17
N ASP A 82 14.04 -11.19 0.36
CA ASP A 82 15.21 -11.04 -0.52
C ASP A 82 16.49 -10.75 0.28
N TYR A 83 16.43 -9.79 1.21
CA TYR A 83 17.66 -9.24 1.81
C TYR A 83 18.05 -9.82 3.17
N VAL A 84 17.13 -10.37 3.98
CA VAL A 84 17.44 -10.91 5.32
C VAL A 84 18.02 -12.32 5.23
N THR A 85 19.20 -12.50 4.64
CA THR A 85 19.76 -13.83 4.31
C THR A 85 20.48 -14.50 5.47
N THR A 86 20.57 -15.84 5.43
CA THR A 86 21.39 -16.63 6.36
C THR A 86 22.87 -16.27 6.27
N ARG A 87 23.34 -15.83 5.10
CA ARG A 87 24.69 -15.29 4.91
C ARG A 87 24.94 -14.07 5.81
N LEU A 88 23.96 -13.19 5.96
CA LEU A 88 24.09 -11.94 6.72
C LEU A 88 23.75 -12.11 8.21
N LEU A 89 22.76 -12.95 8.54
CA LEU A 89 22.17 -13.02 9.89
C LEU A 89 22.16 -14.43 10.50
N GLY A 90 22.81 -15.40 9.85
CA GLY A 90 22.89 -16.78 10.32
C GLY A 90 21.52 -17.43 10.49
N ALA A 91 21.37 -18.26 11.54
CA ALA A 91 20.11 -18.95 11.82
C ALA A 91 18.94 -18.01 12.20
N LYS A 92 19.20 -16.75 12.59
CA LYS A 92 18.17 -15.77 12.92
C LYS A 92 17.38 -15.33 11.68
N ALA A 93 18.02 -15.33 10.51
CA ALA A 93 17.40 -14.98 9.23
C ALA A 93 16.12 -15.77 8.95
N THR A 94 16.17 -17.09 9.14
CA THR A 94 15.04 -17.98 8.88
C THR A 94 13.86 -17.66 9.80
N LYS A 95 14.12 -17.35 11.09
CA LYS A 95 13.06 -16.99 12.03
C LYS A 95 12.40 -15.64 11.75
N LEU A 96 13.13 -14.71 11.11
CA LEU A 96 12.62 -13.38 10.77
C LEU A 96 11.82 -13.37 9.46
N ARG A 97 12.04 -14.36 8.58
CA ARG A 97 11.36 -14.50 7.28
C ARG A 97 10.08 -15.34 7.37
N LEU A 98 10.04 -16.25 8.33
CA LEU A 98 8.89 -17.10 8.65
C LEU A 98 7.88 -16.35 9.53
#